data_AF-A0A7J3T4F7-F1
#
_entry.id   AF-A0A7J3T4F7-F1
#
_cell.length_a   1.000
_cell.length_b   1.000
_cell.length_c   1.000
_cell.angle_alpha   90.00
_cell.angle_beta   90.00
_cell.angle_gamma   90.00
#
_symmetry.space_group_name_H-M   'P 1'
#
loop_
_entity.id
_entity.type
_entity.pdbx_description
1 polymer ?
#
loop_
_entity_poly.entity_id
_entity_poly.type
_entity_poly.pdbx_seq_one_letter_code
_entity_poly.pdbx_strand_id
1 'polypeptide(L)'
;MALTILIRGQLNAIPVLSDDCFTKQNYGVHTNTTLSVNTPRGVLGGSVAAVSAGLDYTVVPGTNLLTPVGLFVNDAAGAAFENSPAVASGKVTVMKGMASVEVDVYETRKADDSGDITYSVGDKLYCSAQGLLTNEVSTEGTVIGICTKAPTTASPTLGLDMRI
;
A
#
# COMPACT_ATOMS: atom_id res chain seq x y z
N MET A 1 -17.36 -14.92 -31.95
CA MET A 1 -17.20 -13.58 -31.33
C MET A 1 -16.36 -13.75 -30.10
N ALA A 2 -15.18 -13.14 -30.04
CA ALA A 2 -14.42 -13.06 -28.80
C ALA A 2 -14.98 -11.89 -27.98
N LEU A 3 -15.41 -12.16 -26.76
CA LEU A 3 -15.82 -11.13 -25.81
C LEU A 3 -14.54 -10.48 -25.26
N THR A 4 -14.22 -9.27 -25.74
CA THR A 4 -13.15 -8.46 -25.16
C THR A 4 -13.72 -7.71 -23.96
N ILE A 5 -13.58 -8.27 -22.76
CA ILE A 5 -13.88 -7.54 -21.52
C ILE A 5 -12.68 -6.65 -21.21
N LEU A 6 -12.88 -5.34 -21.29
CA LEU A 6 -11.87 -4.35 -20.95
C LEU A 6 -11.90 -4.12 -19.43
N ILE A 7 -11.21 -4.97 -18.66
CA ILE A 7 -11.02 -4.75 -17.22
C ILE A 7 -9.93 -3.68 -17.07
N ARG A 8 -10.33 -2.41 -16.95
CA ARG A 8 -9.41 -1.33 -16.59
C ARG A 8 -9.31 -1.27 -15.07
N GLY A 9 -8.10 -1.13 -14.54
CA GLY A 9 -7.91 -0.82 -13.12
C GLY A 9 -8.74 0.40 -12.73
N GLN A 10 -9.54 0.28 -11.66
CA GLN A 10 -10.43 1.36 -11.24
C GLN A 10 -9.67 2.32 -10.35
N LEU A 11 -9.28 3.47 -10.91
CA LEU A 11 -8.68 4.57 -10.19
C LEU A 11 -9.78 5.53 -9.75
N ASN A 12 -10.09 5.52 -8.46
CA ASN A 12 -11.14 6.37 -7.91
C ASN A 12 -10.56 7.27 -6.82
N ALA A 13 -10.86 8.57 -6.90
CA ALA A 13 -10.66 9.48 -5.78
C ALA A 13 -11.68 9.14 -4.68
N ILE A 14 -11.18 8.83 -3.50
CA ILE A 14 -12.03 8.51 -2.36
C ILE A 14 -12.56 9.81 -1.75
N PRO A 15 -13.88 9.95 -1.53
CA PRO A 15 -14.49 11.20 -1.09
C PRO A 15 -14.27 11.51 0.41
N VAL A 16 -14.03 10.48 1.24
CA VAL A 16 -13.82 10.63 2.68
C VAL A 16 -12.75 9.63 3.13
N LEU A 17 -11.77 10.10 3.90
CA LEU A 17 -10.66 9.33 4.47
C LEU A 17 -10.59 9.60 5.96
N SER A 18 -10.11 8.62 6.72
CA SER A 18 -9.76 8.82 8.12
C SER A 18 -8.59 9.81 8.27
N ASP A 19 -8.59 10.60 9.34
CA ASP A 19 -7.52 11.57 9.68
C ASP A 19 -6.12 10.92 9.78
N ASP A 20 -6.06 9.63 10.11
CA ASP A 20 -4.82 8.85 10.18
C ASP A 20 -4.13 8.77 8.81
N CYS A 21 -4.89 8.86 7.72
CA CYS A 21 -4.36 8.90 6.35
C CYS A 21 -3.49 10.13 6.08
N PHE A 22 -3.58 11.16 6.91
CA PHE A 22 -2.84 12.42 6.72
C PHE A 22 -1.77 12.66 7.77
N THR A 23 -1.90 12.02 8.94
CA THR A 23 -1.10 12.35 10.12
C THR A 23 -0.13 11.25 10.55
N LYS A 24 -0.30 10.03 10.02
CA LYS A 24 0.54 8.86 10.35
C LYS A 24 2.02 9.12 10.10
N GLN A 25 2.85 8.73 11.06
CA GLN A 25 4.30 8.72 10.91
C GLN A 25 4.76 7.42 10.23
N ASN A 26 5.57 7.56 9.18
CA ASN A 26 6.03 6.42 8.38
C ASN A 26 7.42 5.87 8.78
N TYR A 27 8.12 6.51 9.71
CA TYR A 27 9.48 6.10 10.13
C TYR A 27 9.59 5.91 11.64
N GLY A 28 10.52 5.06 12.08
CA GLY A 28 10.93 4.93 13.49
C GLY A 28 10.35 3.74 14.27
N VAL A 29 9.50 2.92 13.65
CA VAL A 29 9.04 1.66 14.26
C VAL A 29 10.03 0.52 13.95
N HIS A 30 10.38 0.34 12.68
CA HIS A 30 11.42 -0.61 12.23
C HIS A 30 12.35 0.07 11.21
N THR A 31 13.57 -0.45 11.07
CA THR A 31 14.54 0.05 10.11
C THR A 31 14.19 -0.44 8.70
N ASN A 32 13.31 0.30 8.02
CA ASN A 32 12.94 0.03 6.63
C ASN A 32 13.82 0.87 5.69
N THR A 33 14.47 0.25 4.71
CA THR A 33 15.41 0.92 3.80
C THR A 33 14.73 1.79 2.74
N THR A 34 13.42 1.62 2.54
CA THR A 34 12.60 2.48 1.66
C THR A 34 12.08 3.73 2.40
N LEU A 35 12.25 3.82 3.72
CA LEU A 35 11.73 4.90 4.56
C LEU A 35 12.87 5.63 5.28
N SER A 36 12.71 6.92 5.51
CA SER A 36 13.69 7.75 6.22
C SER A 36 13.00 8.76 7.13
N VAL A 37 13.77 9.45 7.97
CA VAL A 37 13.28 10.58 8.79
C VAL A 37 12.66 11.71 7.95
N ASN A 38 13.03 11.79 6.67
CA ASN A 38 12.52 12.78 5.72
C ASN A 38 11.27 12.28 4.97
N THR A 39 10.84 11.04 5.17
CA THR A 39 9.64 10.51 4.52
C THR A 39 8.42 11.30 4.99
N PRO A 40 7.56 11.78 4.07
CA PRO A 40 6.35 12.52 4.42
C PRO A 40 5.43 11.74 5.36
N ARG A 41 4.62 12.49 6.12
CA ARG A 41 3.55 11.93 6.96
C ARG A 41 2.32 11.61 6.11
N GLY A 42 1.48 10.72 6.61
CA GLY A 42 0.25 10.25 5.96
C GLY A 42 0.47 9.01 5.10
N VAL A 43 -0.49 8.68 4.24
CA VAL A 43 -0.39 7.53 3.34
C VAL A 43 0.73 7.74 2.32
N LEU A 44 1.41 6.66 1.96
CA LEU A 44 2.42 6.65 0.89
C LEU A 44 1.84 5.94 -0.34
N GLY A 45 2.29 6.32 -1.53
CA GLY A 45 2.00 5.55 -2.75
C GLY A 45 2.46 4.10 -2.58
N GLY A 46 1.59 3.15 -2.92
CA GLY A 46 1.79 1.71 -2.70
C GLY A 46 1.29 1.19 -1.34
N SER A 47 0.85 2.04 -0.43
CA SER A 47 0.24 1.60 0.84
C SER A 47 -1.11 0.91 0.59
N VAL A 48 -1.43 -0.08 1.41
CA VAL A 48 -2.69 -0.81 1.31
C VAL A 48 -3.85 0.05 1.82
N ALA A 49 -4.89 0.19 0.99
CA ALA A 49 -6.16 0.82 1.34
C ALA A 49 -7.13 -0.20 1.90
N ALA A 50 -7.72 0.09 3.05
CA ALA A 50 -8.72 -0.77 3.67
C ALA A 50 -9.95 0.01 4.15
N VAL A 51 -11.07 -0.69 4.26
CA VAL A 51 -12.32 -0.18 4.82
C VAL A 51 -12.61 -0.92 6.12
N SER A 52 -12.96 -0.18 7.18
CA SER A 52 -13.40 -0.72 8.47
C SER A 52 -14.92 -0.65 8.61
N ALA A 53 -15.50 -1.51 9.44
CA ALA A 53 -16.91 -1.37 9.83
C ALA A 53 -17.10 -0.07 10.62
N GLY A 54 -17.65 0.96 9.97
CA GLY A 54 -17.98 2.25 10.61
C GLY A 54 -16.90 3.34 10.47
N LEU A 55 -15.82 3.11 9.73
CA LEU A 55 -14.86 4.16 9.34
C LEU A 55 -14.79 4.29 7.82
N ASP A 56 -14.47 5.50 7.36
CA ASP A 56 -14.05 5.78 6.00
C ASP A 56 -12.74 5.06 5.64
N TYR A 57 -12.28 5.17 4.39
CA TYR A 57 -11.03 4.53 3.93
C TYR A 57 -9.88 4.90 4.87
N THR A 58 -9.10 3.89 5.28
CA THR A 58 -8.04 4.05 6.28
C THR A 58 -6.74 3.35 5.88
N VAL A 59 -5.65 3.77 6.53
CA VAL A 59 -4.31 3.17 6.48
C VAL A 59 -3.90 2.78 7.88
N VAL A 60 -4.34 1.60 8.32
CA VAL A 60 -3.83 1.00 9.56
C VAL A 60 -3.82 -0.53 9.43
N PRO A 61 -3.09 -1.22 10.33
CA PRO A 61 -2.33 -2.43 10.00
C PRO A 61 -3.23 -3.57 9.51
N GLY A 62 -2.68 -4.46 8.68
CA GLY A 62 -3.35 -5.67 8.21
C GLY A 62 -3.84 -6.55 9.37
N THR A 63 -5.06 -6.27 9.84
CA THR A 63 -5.79 -7.02 10.87
C THR A 63 -7.11 -7.47 10.28
N ASN A 64 -7.72 -8.53 10.83
CA ASN A 64 -8.94 -9.15 10.33
C ASN A 64 -10.16 -8.21 10.33
N LEU A 65 -10.07 -7.06 10.99
CA LEU A 65 -11.15 -6.09 11.11
C LEU A 65 -11.21 -5.10 9.93
N LEU A 66 -10.20 -5.09 9.06
CA LEU A 66 -10.06 -4.15 7.96
C LEU A 66 -10.03 -4.92 6.64
N THR A 67 -11.04 -4.72 5.79
CA THR A 67 -11.09 -5.37 4.48
C THR A 67 -10.24 -4.58 3.49
N PRO A 68 -9.15 -5.15 2.95
CA PRO A 68 -8.36 -4.47 1.93
C PRO A 68 -9.16 -4.32 0.64
N VAL A 69 -9.11 -3.14 0.05
CA VAL A 69 -9.89 -2.77 -1.15
C VAL A 69 -9.03 -2.29 -2.32
N GLY A 70 -7.74 -2.04 -2.09
CA GLY A 70 -6.83 -1.58 -3.12
C GLY A 70 -5.51 -1.04 -2.58
N LEU A 71 -4.82 -0.27 -3.41
CA LEU A 71 -3.59 0.44 -3.06
C LEU A 71 -3.75 1.95 -3.28
N PHE A 72 -3.14 2.75 -2.41
CA PHE A 72 -3.02 4.19 -2.61
C PHE A 72 -2.03 4.48 -3.74
N VAL A 73 -2.42 5.37 -4.65
CA VAL A 73 -1.64 5.66 -5.86
C VAL A 73 -0.64 6.77 -5.62
N ASN A 74 -1.00 7.72 -4.76
CA ASN A 74 -0.21 8.89 -4.41
C ASN A 74 -0.11 9.06 -2.90
N ASP A 75 0.93 9.76 -2.49
CA ASP A 75 1.19 10.12 -1.10
C ASP A 75 0.32 11.30 -0.65
N ALA A 76 0.02 11.36 0.65
CA ALA A 76 -0.73 12.45 1.27
C ALA A 76 0.08 13.75 1.47
N ALA A 77 1.31 13.82 0.95
CA ALA A 77 2.19 14.95 1.15
C ALA A 77 1.79 16.13 0.26
N GLY A 78 1.28 17.20 0.88
CA GLY A 78 0.78 18.38 0.19
C GLY A 78 1.86 19.17 -0.55
N ALA A 79 1.87 19.09 -1.88
CA ALA A 79 2.32 20.16 -2.75
C ALA A 79 1.07 20.85 -3.35
N ALA A 80 0.91 22.16 -3.16
CA ALA A 80 -0.29 22.90 -3.55
C ALA A 80 -0.55 22.99 -5.07
N PHE A 81 0.35 22.47 -5.90
CA PHE A 81 0.34 22.64 -7.37
C PHE A 81 0.55 21.36 -8.18
N GLU A 82 0.86 20.24 -7.53
CA GLU A 82 0.77 18.92 -8.17
C GLU A 82 -0.45 18.21 -7.63
N ASN A 83 -0.96 17.24 -8.37
CA ASN A 83 -2.15 16.44 -8.09
C ASN A 83 -1.95 15.50 -6.88
N SER A 84 -1.46 16.07 -5.77
CA SER A 84 -1.17 15.40 -4.53
C SER A 84 -2.30 15.70 -3.54
N PRO A 85 -2.86 14.68 -2.90
CA PRO A 85 -4.00 14.76 -2.02
C PRO A 85 -3.57 15.47 -0.75
N ALA A 86 -3.76 16.78 -0.74
CA ALA A 86 -3.50 17.59 0.44
C ALA A 86 -4.49 17.21 1.56
N VAL A 87 -4.02 17.32 2.81
CA VAL A 87 -4.86 17.26 4.03
C VAL A 87 -6.12 18.12 3.90
N ALA A 88 -6.01 19.26 3.21
CA ALA A 88 -7.11 20.19 2.96
C ALA A 88 -8.20 19.65 1.99
N SER A 89 -7.86 18.71 1.10
CA SER A 89 -8.84 18.13 0.17
C SER A 89 -9.59 16.95 0.78
N GLY A 90 -9.01 16.24 1.75
CA GLY A 90 -9.61 15.04 2.36
C GLY A 90 -9.80 13.85 1.41
N LYS A 91 -9.17 13.88 0.23
CA LYS A 91 -9.37 12.90 -0.85
C LYS A 91 -8.02 12.40 -1.35
N VAL A 92 -7.86 11.09 -1.53
CA VAL A 92 -6.68 10.40 -2.10
C VAL A 92 -7.16 9.42 -3.17
N THR A 93 -6.35 9.16 -4.18
CA THR A 93 -6.70 8.18 -5.23
C THR A 93 -6.30 6.77 -4.79
N VAL A 94 -7.25 5.85 -4.90
CA VAL A 94 -7.03 4.42 -4.68
C VAL A 94 -7.22 3.67 -5.99
N MET A 95 -6.27 2.79 -6.31
CA MET A 95 -6.44 1.78 -7.34
C MET A 95 -7.16 0.58 -6.73
N LYS A 96 -8.30 0.22 -7.32
CA LYS A 96 -9.13 -0.91 -6.91
C LYS A 96 -9.22 -1.98 -8.00
N GLY A 97 -9.41 -3.21 -7.56
CA GLY A 97 -9.62 -4.39 -8.40
C GLY A 97 -8.32 -4.97 -8.96
N MET A 98 -8.40 -6.19 -9.50
CA MET A 98 -7.23 -6.93 -10.01
C MET A 98 -6.47 -6.13 -11.08
N ALA A 99 -5.22 -5.79 -10.77
CA ALA A 99 -4.31 -5.07 -11.65
C ALA A 99 -2.87 -5.53 -11.41
N SER A 100 -2.04 -5.39 -12.43
CA SER A 100 -0.59 -5.54 -12.32
C SER A 100 0.02 -4.17 -12.04
N VAL A 101 0.74 -4.03 -10.94
CA VAL A 101 1.27 -2.75 -10.45
C VAL A 101 2.69 -2.93 -9.92
N GLU A 102 3.47 -1.86 -9.98
CA GLU A 102 4.78 -1.77 -9.34
C GLU A 102 4.73 -0.70 -8.25
N VAL A 103 5.35 -0.99 -7.10
CA VAL A 103 5.47 -0.06 -5.97
C VAL A 103 6.93 0.18 -5.63
N ASP A 104 7.26 1.43 -5.30
CA ASP A 104 8.61 1.82 -4.86
C ASP A 104 8.80 1.66 -3.34
N VAL A 105 7.70 1.69 -2.58
CA VAL A 105 7.71 1.60 -1.12
C VAL A 105 7.06 0.29 -0.69
N TYR A 106 7.82 -0.53 0.04
CA TYR A 106 7.40 -1.84 0.53
C TYR A 106 8.18 -2.19 1.80
N GLU A 107 7.79 -3.27 2.47
CA GLU A 107 8.44 -3.68 3.72
C GLU A 107 9.79 -4.35 3.44
N THR A 108 10.87 -3.85 4.05
CA THR A 108 12.20 -4.45 3.86
C THR A 108 12.72 -5.15 5.10
N ARG A 109 12.01 -5.04 6.22
CA ARG A 109 12.44 -5.53 7.53
C ARG A 109 11.31 -6.30 8.18
N LYS A 110 11.66 -7.40 8.87
CA LYS A 110 10.67 -8.22 9.56
C LYS A 110 9.97 -7.47 10.69
N ALA A 111 8.74 -7.86 10.99
CA ALA A 111 7.92 -7.24 12.03
C ALA A 111 8.50 -7.38 13.45
N ASP A 112 9.40 -8.34 13.68
CA ASP A 112 10.14 -8.52 14.93
C ASP A 112 11.56 -7.93 14.89
N ASP A 113 11.89 -7.18 13.83
CA ASP A 113 13.21 -6.61 13.53
C ASP A 113 14.38 -7.63 13.51
N SER A 114 14.07 -8.93 13.38
CA SER A 114 15.07 -10.02 13.43
C SER A 114 15.92 -10.16 12.16
N GLY A 115 15.58 -9.47 11.09
CA GLY A 115 16.31 -9.52 9.82
C GLY A 115 15.62 -8.80 8.66
N ASP A 116 16.26 -8.85 7.49
CA ASP A 116 15.73 -8.27 6.26
C ASP A 116 14.75 -9.23 5.59
N ILE A 117 13.76 -8.65 4.90
CA ILE A 117 12.79 -9.39 4.09
C ILE A 117 13.37 -9.61 2.69
N THR A 118 13.27 -10.84 2.21
CA THR A 118 13.60 -11.21 0.83
C THR A 118 12.33 -11.61 0.12
N TYR A 119 12.09 -11.04 -1.07
CA TYR A 119 10.95 -11.39 -1.92
C TYR A 119 11.38 -12.30 -3.05
N SER A 120 10.53 -13.26 -3.37
CA SER A 120 10.64 -14.10 -4.56
C SER A 120 9.37 -13.98 -5.41
N VAL A 121 9.52 -14.23 -6.72
CA VAL A 121 8.36 -14.30 -7.62
C VAL A 121 7.49 -15.48 -7.18
N GLY A 122 6.19 -15.24 -7.06
CA GLY A 122 5.21 -16.20 -6.56
C GLY A 122 4.90 -16.05 -5.06
N ASP A 123 5.66 -15.23 -4.32
CA ASP A 123 5.35 -14.95 -2.92
C ASP A 123 3.98 -14.29 -2.78
N LYS A 124 3.23 -14.70 -1.75
CA LYS A 124 2.00 -14.02 -1.36
C LYS A 124 2.37 -12.74 -0.63
N LEU A 125 1.72 -11.65 -1.01
CA LEU A 125 1.88 -10.35 -0.38
C LEU A 125 0.69 -10.05 0.52
N TYR A 126 1.01 -9.51 1.69
CA TYR A 126 0.13 -9.15 2.79
C TYR A 126 0.34 -7.67 3.15
N CYS A 127 -0.54 -7.15 4.00
CA CYS A 127 -0.40 -5.80 4.55
C CYS A 127 0.41 -5.86 5.86
N SER A 128 1.51 -5.11 5.94
CA SER A 128 2.36 -5.01 7.13
C SER A 128 1.71 -4.18 8.23
N ALA A 129 2.31 -4.17 9.42
CA ALA A 129 1.88 -3.28 10.50
C ALA A 129 1.99 -1.78 10.11
N GLN A 130 2.89 -1.46 9.18
CA GLN A 130 3.07 -0.13 8.65
C GLN A 130 2.21 0.13 7.39
N GLY A 131 1.28 -0.76 7.04
CA GLY A 131 0.40 -0.58 5.88
C GLY A 131 1.11 -0.75 4.53
N LEU A 132 2.31 -1.32 4.52
CA LEU A 132 3.10 -1.59 3.32
C LEU A 132 2.92 -3.05 2.89
N LEU A 133 3.32 -3.35 1.65
CA LEU A 133 3.34 -4.73 1.18
C LEU A 133 4.48 -5.51 1.84
N THR A 134 4.18 -6.67 2.39
CA THR A 134 5.12 -7.61 3.01
C THR A 134 4.81 -9.05 2.58
N ASN A 135 5.81 -9.93 2.50
CA ASN A 135 5.57 -11.38 2.36
C ASN A 135 5.53 -12.10 3.73
N GLU A 136 5.66 -11.37 4.83
CA GLU A 136 5.43 -11.93 6.16
C GLU A 136 3.94 -12.15 6.40
N VAL A 137 3.60 -13.37 6.82
CA VAL A 137 2.23 -13.74 7.12
C VAL A 137 1.91 -13.28 8.53
N SER A 138 0.96 -12.36 8.67
CA SER A 138 0.29 -12.15 9.97
C SER A 138 -0.79 -13.22 10.17
N THR A 139 -1.09 -13.54 11.43
CA THR A 139 -2.14 -14.51 11.82
C THR A 139 -3.53 -14.14 11.26
N GLU A 140 -3.69 -12.89 10.84
CA GLU A 140 -4.91 -12.24 10.35
C GLU A 140 -4.75 -11.70 8.91
N GLY A 141 -3.71 -12.14 8.21
CA GLY A 141 -3.30 -11.54 6.94
C GLY A 141 -4.18 -11.97 5.76
N THR A 142 -4.88 -11.01 5.17
CA THR A 142 -5.53 -11.21 3.85
C THR A 142 -4.48 -11.04 2.74
N VAL A 143 -4.52 -11.92 1.74
CA VAL A 143 -3.63 -11.85 0.58
C VAL A 143 -4.05 -10.65 -0.28
N ILE A 144 -3.16 -9.68 -0.42
CA ILE A 144 -3.34 -8.46 -1.23
C ILE A 144 -2.99 -8.75 -2.70
N GLY A 145 -1.94 -9.54 -2.92
CA GLY A 145 -1.46 -9.85 -4.24
C GLY A 145 -0.41 -10.95 -4.26
N ILE A 146 0.11 -11.23 -5.46
CA ILE A 146 1.22 -12.15 -5.69
C ILE A 146 2.39 -11.34 -6.26
N CYS A 147 3.58 -11.54 -5.71
CA CYS A 147 4.81 -10.96 -6.24
C CYS A 147 5.08 -11.48 -7.65
N THR A 148 5.12 -10.59 -8.64
CA THR A 148 5.45 -10.90 -10.04
C THR A 148 6.88 -10.48 -10.39
N LYS A 149 7.47 -9.58 -9.61
CA LYS A 149 8.83 -9.06 -9.79
C LYS A 149 9.44 -8.73 -8.43
N ALA A 150 10.48 -9.49 -8.07
CA ALA A 150 11.25 -9.22 -6.87
C ALA A 150 12.16 -7.99 -7.06
N PRO A 151 12.29 -7.13 -6.04
CA PRO A 151 13.14 -5.96 -6.11
C PRO A 151 14.62 -6.38 -6.11
N THR A 152 15.41 -5.69 -6.92
CA THR A 152 16.87 -5.86 -7.01
C THR A 152 17.55 -4.50 -7.02
N THR A 153 18.87 -4.45 -6.86
CA THR A 153 19.63 -3.18 -6.94
C THR A 153 19.48 -2.49 -8.30
N ALA A 154 19.28 -3.24 -9.38
CA ALA A 154 19.07 -2.70 -10.73
C ALA A 154 17.61 -2.30 -11.02
N SER A 155 16.66 -2.85 -10.26
CA SER A 155 15.23 -2.56 -10.38
C SER A 155 14.61 -2.61 -8.98
N PRO A 156 14.63 -1.49 -8.24
CA PRO A 156 14.25 -1.47 -6.83
C PRO A 156 12.74 -1.60 -6.58
N THR A 157 11.91 -1.50 -7.61
CA THR A 157 10.46 -1.65 -7.54
C THR A 157 10.04 -3.09 -7.20
N LEU A 158 9.04 -3.25 -6.32
CA LEU A 158 8.33 -4.51 -6.12
C LEU A 158 7.13 -4.57 -7.07
N GLY A 159 7.08 -5.57 -7.96
CA GLY A 159 5.93 -5.79 -8.84
C GLY A 159 4.97 -6.82 -8.27
N LEU A 160 3.67 -6.57 -8.39
CA LEU A 160 2.63 -7.49 -7.97
C LEU A 160 1.43 -7.54 -8.91
N ASP A 161 0.72 -8.67 -8.86
CA ASP A 161 -0.64 -8.79 -9.34
C ASP A 161 -1.60 -8.78 -8.15
N MET A 162 -2.45 -7.75 -8.08
CA MET A 162 -3.45 -7.62 -7.02
C MET A 162 -4.53 -8.70 -7.15
N ARG A 163 -4.94 -9.26 -6.00
CA ARG A 163 -5.98 -10.30 -5.89
C ARG A 163 -7.24 -9.84 -5.17
N ILE A 164 -7.29 -8.55 -4.83
CA ILE A 164 -8.40 -7.85 -4.17
C ILE A 164 -9.18 -6.96 -5.15
#